data_AF-H2Y3B3-F1
#
_entry.id   AF-H2Y3B3-F1
#
_cell.length_a   1.000
_cell.length_b   1.000
_cell.length_c   1.000
_cell.angle_alpha   90.00
_cell.angle_beta   90.00
_cell.angle_gamma   90.00
#
_symmetry.space_group_name_H-M   'P 1'
#
loop_
_entity.id
_entity.type
_entity.pdbx_description
1 polymer ?
#
loop_
_entity_poly.entity_id
_entity_poly.type
_entity_poly.pdbx_seq_one_letter_code
_entity_poly.pdbx_strand_id
1 'polypeptide(L)'
;FREIPDQSTSENDDLESVNSEVPNNELLKKDNKGKTKSTWRRKLVQFYRAPVVTFWLHVLSYLVYLLLFAYVILFNFYPQPATDVSLSNISVQEFVLWAWVCVLVVDEVYEVLQRDSKHIMGKISSWFADPWNKLDVVAIALFFIGIGLRFQTEVEASRTLLAISFMVYCWRILNIFLVHEALGPKLIMVGKMIKDMLFFLFILIIFLVSYGVASQAIL
;
A
#
# COMPACT_ATOMS: atom_id res chain seq x y z
N PHE A 1 -19.62 88.13 0.93
CA PHE A 1 -20.18 88.25 2.28
C PHE A 1 -19.77 86.99 3.04
N ARG A 2 -19.02 87.18 4.14
CA ARG A 2 -18.40 86.19 5.06
C ARG A 2 -16.96 85.73 4.74
N GLU A 3 -16.04 86.59 5.20
CA GLU A 3 -14.71 86.39 5.86
C GLU A 3 -14.37 84.93 6.27
N ILE A 4 -13.21 84.31 5.94
CA ILE A 4 -11.77 84.47 6.41
C ILE A 4 -11.60 84.10 7.91
N PRO A 5 -10.51 83.49 8.45
CA PRO A 5 -9.11 83.27 7.97
C PRO A 5 -8.60 81.80 8.07
N ASP A 6 -7.49 81.34 7.48
CA ASP A 6 -6.07 81.80 7.38
C ASP A 6 -5.18 81.35 8.55
N GLN A 7 -4.17 80.51 8.25
CA GLN A 7 -2.86 80.39 8.93
C GLN A 7 -2.02 79.35 8.16
N SER A 8 -1.06 79.82 7.36
CA SER A 8 0.39 79.87 7.70
C SER A 8 1.04 78.49 7.60
N THR A 9 2.13 78.23 6.89
CA THR A 9 3.22 79.06 6.35
C THR A 9 4.00 78.08 5.45
N SER A 10 4.45 78.48 4.26
CA SER A 10 5.88 78.62 3.92
C SER A 10 6.75 77.41 4.36
N GLU A 11 7.45 76.71 3.48
CA GLU A 11 8.63 77.22 2.79
C GLU A 11 9.21 76.11 1.89
N ASN A 12 9.66 76.55 0.72
CA ASN A 12 10.95 76.23 0.09
C ASN A 12 11.17 74.83 -0.49
N ASP A 13 11.07 74.77 -1.82
CA ASP A 13 12.21 74.83 -2.74
C ASP A 13 13.47 73.99 -2.42
N ASP A 14 13.95 73.39 -3.52
CA ASP A 14 15.30 72.97 -3.83
C ASP A 14 15.81 71.63 -3.25
N LEU A 15 15.97 70.63 -4.13
CA LEU A 15 17.29 70.07 -4.48
C LEU A 15 17.15 68.92 -5.51
N GLU A 16 17.57 69.26 -6.73
CA GLU A 16 18.51 68.52 -7.58
C GLU A 16 18.67 66.99 -7.40
N SER A 17 18.42 66.30 -8.53
CA SER A 17 19.24 65.23 -9.10
C SER A 17 19.89 64.22 -8.14
N VAL A 18 19.26 63.05 -8.00
CA VAL A 18 20.00 61.79 -7.82
C VAL A 18 19.53 60.79 -8.85
N ASN A 19 20.21 60.83 -10.00
CA ASN A 19 20.41 59.66 -10.83
C ASN A 19 20.92 58.52 -9.91
N SER A 20 20.11 57.50 -9.70
CA SER A 20 20.60 56.20 -9.26
C SER A 20 20.08 55.18 -10.25
N GLU A 21 20.94 54.86 -11.23
CA GLU A 21 20.91 53.59 -11.92
C GLU A 21 20.94 52.48 -10.85
N VAL A 22 19.75 52.01 -10.46
CA VAL A 22 19.61 50.84 -9.59
C VAL A 22 20.10 49.63 -10.40
N PRO A 23 21.10 48.87 -9.90
CA PRO A 23 21.84 47.94 -10.73
C PRO A 23 20.99 46.72 -11.08
N ASN A 24 20.71 46.54 -12.38
CA ASN A 24 20.18 45.31 -13.00
C ASN A 24 21.04 44.04 -12.72
N ASN A 25 22.12 44.16 -11.94
CA ASN A 25 23.00 43.07 -11.55
C ASN A 25 22.46 42.18 -10.43
N GLU A 26 21.44 42.58 -9.68
CA GLU A 26 20.88 41.73 -8.61
C GLU A 26 19.86 40.69 -9.13
N LEU A 27 19.10 41.01 -10.18
CA LEU A 27 18.18 40.06 -10.81
C LEU A 27 18.90 39.01 -11.66
N LEU A 28 20.04 39.37 -12.29
CA LEU A 28 20.87 38.43 -13.04
C LEU A 28 21.81 37.57 -12.17
N LYS A 29 22.02 37.94 -10.90
CA LYS A 29 22.84 37.15 -9.96
C LYS A 29 22.10 35.97 -9.32
N LYS A 30 20.76 35.94 -9.39
CA LYS A 30 19.98 34.86 -8.76
C LYS A 30 19.88 33.60 -9.63
N ASP A 31 20.10 33.73 -10.94
CA ASP A 31 20.02 32.61 -11.89
C ASP A 31 21.36 31.88 -12.11
N ASN A 32 22.45 32.40 -11.53
CA ASN A 32 23.79 31.82 -11.60
C ASN A 32 24.26 31.17 -10.28
N LYS A 33 23.32 30.77 -9.40
CA LYS A 33 23.63 29.94 -8.23
C LYS A 33 23.88 28.49 -8.67
N GLY A 34 25.09 28.28 -9.16
CA GLY A 34 25.81 27.01 -9.06
C GLY A 34 25.19 25.84 -9.83
N LYS A 35 25.69 25.63 -11.05
CA LYS A 35 25.85 24.28 -11.63
C LYS A 35 26.78 23.47 -10.70
N THR A 36 26.28 23.12 -9.53
CA THR A 36 26.95 22.26 -8.57
C THR A 36 26.99 20.91 -9.25
N LYS A 37 28.18 20.43 -9.66
CA LYS A 37 28.36 19.10 -10.26
C LYS A 37 27.64 18.09 -9.34
N SER A 38 26.43 17.67 -9.71
CA SER A 38 25.66 16.78 -8.86
C SER A 38 26.45 15.48 -8.79
N THR A 39 26.98 15.18 -7.60
CA THR A 39 27.66 13.91 -7.34
C THR A 39 26.74 12.78 -7.77
N TRP A 40 27.28 11.76 -8.43
CA TRP A 40 26.51 10.62 -8.95
C TRP A 40 25.56 10.01 -7.89
N ARG A 41 25.97 10.03 -6.61
CA ARG A 41 25.13 9.68 -5.45
C ARG A 41 23.83 10.49 -5.33
N ARG A 42 23.85 11.80 -5.58
CA ARG A 42 22.65 12.66 -5.55
C ARG A 42 21.70 12.33 -6.70
N LYS A 43 22.23 12.04 -7.89
CA LYS A 43 21.43 11.57 -9.03
C LYS A 43 20.76 10.23 -8.73
N LEU A 44 21.49 9.32 -8.07
CA LEU A 44 20.98 8.01 -7.67
C LEU A 44 19.88 8.15 -6.60
N VAL A 45 20.06 8.99 -5.58
CA VAL A 45 19.02 9.27 -4.57
C VAL A 45 17.78 9.92 -5.20
N GLN A 46 17.96 10.84 -6.15
CA GLN A 46 16.83 11.43 -6.89
C GLN A 46 16.10 10.39 -7.74
N PHE A 47 16.83 9.45 -8.36
CA PHE A 47 16.25 8.36 -9.12
C PHE A 47 15.41 7.41 -8.24
N TYR A 48 15.92 6.98 -7.09
CA TYR A 48 15.17 6.12 -6.15
C TYR A 48 13.99 6.83 -5.47
N ARG A 49 13.99 8.17 -5.42
CA ARG A 49 12.85 8.97 -4.94
C ARG A 49 11.74 9.15 -5.98
N ALA A 50 11.95 8.73 -7.21
CA ALA A 50 10.92 8.83 -8.22
C ALA A 50 9.76 7.86 -7.91
N PRO A 51 8.49 8.29 -8.02
CA PRO A 51 7.32 7.51 -7.61
C PRO A 51 7.19 6.18 -8.39
N VAL A 52 7.61 6.15 -9.65
CA VAL A 52 7.61 4.94 -10.48
C VAL A 52 8.62 3.91 -9.95
N VAL A 53 9.81 4.36 -9.54
CA VAL A 53 10.86 3.46 -9.03
C VAL A 53 10.44 2.87 -7.69
N THR A 54 9.89 3.69 -6.79
CA THR A 54 9.36 3.20 -5.51
C THR A 54 8.24 2.18 -5.72
N PHE A 55 7.33 2.42 -6.67
CA PHE A 55 6.27 1.46 -7.00
C PHE A 55 6.83 0.10 -7.43
N TRP A 56 7.77 0.06 -8.38
CA TRP A 56 8.39 -1.19 -8.84
C TRP A 56 9.18 -1.89 -7.74
N LEU A 57 9.83 -1.15 -6.85
CA LEU A 57 10.52 -1.73 -5.69
C LEU A 57 9.53 -2.33 -4.68
N HIS A 58 8.38 -1.70 -4.45
CA HIS A 58 7.32 -2.31 -3.63
C HIS A 58 6.79 -3.60 -4.27
N VAL A 59 6.54 -3.61 -5.58
CA VAL A 59 6.12 -4.81 -6.32
C VAL A 59 7.16 -5.93 -6.18
N LEU A 60 8.43 -5.61 -6.44
CA LEU A 60 9.53 -6.59 -6.38
C LEU A 60 9.72 -7.13 -4.95
N SER A 61 9.69 -6.23 -3.96
CA SER A 61 9.76 -6.59 -2.54
C SER A 61 8.62 -7.54 -2.14
N TYR A 62 7.40 -7.26 -2.62
CA TYR A 62 6.24 -8.11 -2.38
C TYR A 62 6.35 -9.48 -3.06
N LEU A 63 6.88 -9.55 -4.28
CA LEU A 63 7.15 -10.83 -4.96
C LEU A 63 8.19 -11.66 -4.20
N VAL A 64 9.26 -11.04 -3.70
CA VAL A 64 10.27 -11.72 -2.87
C VAL A 64 9.65 -12.22 -1.57
N TYR A 65 8.78 -11.43 -0.92
CA TYR A 65 8.02 -11.87 0.24
C TYR A 65 7.18 -13.12 -0.05
N LEU A 66 6.42 -13.13 -1.15
CA LEU A 66 5.60 -14.29 -1.53
C LEU A 66 6.45 -15.52 -1.84
N LEU A 67 7.58 -15.36 -2.52
CA LEU A 67 8.51 -16.45 -2.79
C LEU A 67 9.12 -17.00 -1.49
N LEU A 68 9.50 -16.13 -0.55
CA LEU A 68 9.97 -16.53 0.77
C LEU A 68 8.88 -17.29 1.55
N PHE A 69 7.63 -16.80 1.53
CA PHE A 69 6.51 -17.46 2.16
C PHE A 69 6.28 -18.86 1.55
N ALA A 70 6.21 -18.95 0.22
CA ALA A 70 6.09 -20.23 -0.48
C ALA A 70 7.23 -21.20 -0.13
N TYR A 71 8.48 -20.70 -0.08
CA TYR A 71 9.65 -21.47 0.32
C TYR A 71 9.54 -22.00 1.76
N VAL A 72 9.06 -21.17 2.70
CA VAL A 72 8.85 -21.57 4.09
C VAL A 72 7.79 -22.68 4.19
N ILE A 73 6.62 -22.51 3.55
CA ILE A 73 5.55 -23.53 3.56
C ILE A 73 6.02 -24.84 2.92
N LEU A 74 6.75 -24.77 1.80
CA LEU A 74 7.07 -25.95 1.00
C LEU A 74 8.27 -26.73 1.55
N PHE A 75 9.31 -26.05 2.04
CA PHE A 75 10.59 -26.68 2.37
C PHE A 75 10.97 -26.64 3.86
N ASN A 76 10.48 -25.66 4.64
CA ASN A 76 10.88 -25.49 6.05
C ASN A 76 9.83 -25.95 7.05
N PHE A 77 8.66 -26.37 6.58
CA PHE A 77 7.60 -26.93 7.42
C PHE A 77 7.89 -28.39 7.80
N TYR A 78 9.03 -28.63 8.45
CA TYR A 78 9.35 -29.94 9.01
C TYR A 78 8.58 -30.12 10.33
N PRO A 79 7.93 -31.28 10.57
CA PRO A 79 7.31 -31.56 11.86
C PRO A 79 8.39 -31.57 12.94
N GLN A 80 8.41 -30.54 13.79
CA GLN A 80 9.28 -30.52 14.94
C GLN A 80 8.86 -31.66 15.89
N PRO A 81 9.79 -32.52 16.35
CA PRO A 81 9.47 -33.49 17.37
C PRO A 81 8.99 -32.77 18.63
N ALA A 82 7.89 -33.26 19.22
CA ALA A 82 7.15 -32.65 20.33
C ALA A 82 7.97 -32.40 21.61
N THR A 83 9.23 -32.85 21.66
CA THR A 83 10.08 -32.81 22.85
C THR A 83 10.98 -31.57 22.94
N ASP A 84 11.12 -30.77 21.87
CA ASP A 84 11.94 -29.53 21.91
C ASP A 84 11.24 -28.36 21.21
N VAL A 85 10.26 -27.76 21.90
CA VAL A 85 9.71 -26.43 21.62
C VAL A 85 10.71 -25.35 22.07
N SER A 86 11.99 -25.52 21.73
CA SER A 86 13.00 -24.50 21.96
C SER A 86 13.09 -23.63 20.72
N LEU A 87 13.03 -22.32 20.95
CA LEU A 87 13.14 -21.22 19.98
C LEU A 87 14.36 -21.34 19.03
N SER A 88 15.30 -22.25 19.31
CA SER A 88 16.49 -22.55 18.51
C SER A 88 16.25 -23.42 17.27
N ASN A 89 15.14 -24.17 17.19
CA ASN A 89 14.83 -25.02 16.01
C ASN A 89 13.99 -24.30 14.94
N ILE A 90 13.76 -22.99 15.12
CA ILE A 90 13.04 -22.15 14.15
C ILE A 90 14.04 -21.73 13.06
N SER A 91 13.70 -22.06 11.82
CA SER A 91 14.52 -21.73 10.65
C SER A 91 14.63 -20.21 10.51
N VAL A 92 15.81 -19.69 10.17
CA VAL A 92 16.04 -18.22 10.04
C VAL A 92 15.03 -17.60 9.07
N GLN A 93 14.64 -18.33 8.04
CA GLN A 93 13.67 -17.94 7.03
C GLN A 93 12.26 -17.75 7.60
N GLU A 94 11.84 -18.56 8.58
CA GLU A 94 10.55 -18.40 9.27
C GLU A 94 10.54 -17.13 10.11
N PHE A 95 11.63 -16.86 10.82
CA PHE A 95 11.76 -15.64 11.61
C PHE A 95 11.72 -14.40 10.71
N VAL A 96 12.44 -14.42 9.58
CA VAL A 96 12.40 -13.35 8.58
C VAL A 96 10.97 -13.17 8.05
N LEU A 97 10.24 -14.25 7.77
CA LEU A 97 8.85 -14.18 7.33
C LEU A 97 7.94 -13.51 8.39
N TRP A 98 8.08 -13.88 9.66
CA TRP A 98 7.31 -13.27 10.75
C TRP A 98 7.61 -11.79 10.89
N ALA A 99 8.88 -11.42 10.89
CA ALA A 99 9.31 -10.02 10.93
C ALA A 99 8.73 -9.23 9.74
N TRP A 100 8.71 -9.83 8.55
CA TRP A 100 8.14 -9.21 7.36
C TRP A 100 6.63 -8.97 7.49
N VAL A 101 5.87 -9.93 8.03
CA VAL A 101 4.44 -9.73 8.28
C VAL A 101 4.22 -8.64 9.32
N CYS A 102 5.06 -8.53 10.35
CA CYS A 102 5.00 -7.40 11.29
C CYS A 102 5.20 -6.05 10.59
N VAL A 103 6.10 -5.96 9.60
CA VAL A 103 6.26 -4.74 8.78
C VAL A 103 4.97 -4.44 8.01
N LEU A 104 4.34 -5.44 7.39
CA LEU A 104 3.05 -5.26 6.71
C LEU A 104 1.95 -4.78 7.67
N VAL A 105 1.88 -5.32 8.89
CA VAL A 105 0.92 -4.85 9.91
C VAL A 105 1.15 -3.37 10.24
N VAL A 106 2.41 -2.95 10.37
CA VAL A 106 2.75 -1.55 10.61
C VAL A 106 2.36 -0.67 9.43
N ASP A 107 2.56 -1.13 8.19
CA ASP A 107 2.15 -0.41 6.98
C ASP A 107 0.62 -0.22 6.94
N GLU A 108 -0.16 -1.25 7.26
CA GLU A 108 -1.63 -1.16 7.32
C GLU A 108 -2.09 -0.19 8.43
N VAL A 109 -1.46 -0.24 9.61
CA VAL A 109 -1.72 0.73 10.69
C VAL A 109 -1.38 2.15 10.25
N TYR A 110 -0.28 2.33 9.53
CA TYR A 110 0.13 3.62 8.99
C TYR A 110 -0.90 4.16 7.99
N GLU A 111 -1.43 3.31 7.11
CA GLU A 111 -2.49 3.69 6.16
C GLU A 111 -3.76 4.15 6.90
N VAL A 112 -4.17 3.44 7.95
CA VAL A 112 -5.32 3.84 8.79
C VAL A 112 -5.09 5.22 9.41
N LEU A 113 -3.88 5.50 9.89
CA LEU A 113 -3.54 6.77 10.53
C LEU A 113 -3.53 7.95 9.57
N GLN A 114 -3.16 7.75 8.30
CA GLN A 114 -3.12 8.80 7.29
C GLN A 114 -4.51 9.26 6.80
N ARG A 115 -5.58 8.50 7.05
CA ARG A 115 -6.94 8.87 6.65
C ARG A 115 -7.40 10.18 7.31
N ASP A 116 -8.15 11.00 6.56
CA ASP A 116 -8.51 12.39 6.90
C ASP A 116 -9.48 12.58 8.09
N SER A 117 -10.03 11.51 8.68
CA SER A 117 -11.01 11.61 9.76
C SER A 117 -10.39 12.12 11.07
N LYS A 118 -11.09 13.01 11.79
CA LYS A 118 -10.61 13.53 13.09
C LYS A 118 -10.67 12.50 14.22
N HIS A 119 -11.60 11.53 14.14
CA HIS A 119 -11.77 10.48 15.13
C HIS A 119 -11.19 9.15 14.64
N ILE A 120 -10.45 8.44 15.51
CA ILE A 120 -9.83 7.14 15.20
C ILE A 120 -10.87 6.12 14.77
N MET A 121 -12.03 6.08 15.44
CA MET A 121 -13.09 5.14 15.10
C MET A 121 -13.71 5.44 13.72
N GLY A 122 -13.78 6.71 13.33
CA GLY A 122 -14.16 7.12 11.99
C GLY A 122 -13.11 6.74 10.93
N LYS A 123 -11.81 6.83 11.26
CA LYS A 123 -10.72 6.38 10.36
C LYS A 123 -10.81 4.88 10.09
N ILE A 124 -10.94 4.08 11.15
CA ILE A 124 -11.05 2.62 11.05
C ILE A 124 -12.30 2.23 10.27
N SER A 125 -13.46 2.81 10.58
CA SER A 125 -14.70 2.51 9.87
C SER A 125 -14.61 2.83 8.37
N SER A 126 -14.02 3.98 8.01
CA SER A 126 -13.80 4.33 6.60
C SER A 126 -12.78 3.41 5.92
N TRP A 127 -11.74 2.97 6.62
CA TRP A 127 -10.72 2.08 6.09
C TRP A 127 -11.28 0.67 5.84
N PHE A 128 -12.11 0.16 6.75
CA PHE A 128 -12.82 -1.12 6.59
C PHE A 128 -13.93 -1.08 5.54
N ALA A 129 -14.27 0.07 4.95
CA ALA A 129 -15.25 0.11 3.86
C ALA A 129 -14.69 -0.52 2.57
N ASP A 130 -13.37 -0.48 2.37
CA ASP A 130 -12.70 -1.04 1.21
C ASP A 130 -12.63 -2.59 1.31
N PRO A 131 -13.16 -3.35 0.33
CA PRO A 131 -13.04 -4.81 0.34
C PRO A 131 -11.60 -5.31 0.33
N TRP A 132 -10.65 -4.57 -0.25
CA TRP A 132 -9.24 -4.96 -0.27
C TRP A 132 -8.62 -4.92 1.13
N ASN A 133 -8.95 -3.88 1.90
CA ASN A 133 -8.47 -3.74 3.27
C ASN A 133 -9.04 -4.84 4.18
N LYS A 134 -10.29 -5.24 3.96
CA LYS A 134 -10.87 -6.42 4.64
C LYS A 134 -10.09 -7.69 4.34
N LEU A 135 -9.71 -7.89 3.08
CA LEU A 135 -8.93 -9.05 2.64
C LEU A 135 -7.56 -9.08 3.35
N ASP A 136 -6.90 -7.92 3.50
CA ASP A 136 -5.62 -7.81 4.19
C ASP A 136 -5.73 -8.14 5.69
N VAL A 137 -6.79 -7.67 6.38
CA VAL A 137 -7.06 -8.07 7.77
C VAL A 137 -7.27 -9.57 7.90
N VAL A 138 -8.03 -10.17 6.98
CA VAL A 138 -8.27 -11.62 6.98
C VAL A 138 -6.95 -12.38 6.76
N ALA A 139 -6.10 -11.92 5.84
CA ALA A 139 -4.78 -12.52 5.59
C ALA A 139 -3.91 -12.52 6.85
N ILE A 140 -3.82 -11.36 7.50
CA ILE A 140 -3.04 -11.14 8.74
C ILE A 140 -3.60 -12.01 9.88
N ALA A 141 -4.91 -12.04 10.06
CA ALA A 141 -5.55 -12.85 11.09
C ALA A 141 -5.29 -14.35 10.90
N LEU A 142 -5.46 -14.85 9.68
CA LEU A 142 -5.17 -16.26 9.34
C LEU A 142 -3.69 -16.60 9.57
N PHE A 143 -2.78 -15.67 9.30
CA PHE A 143 -1.35 -15.86 9.55
C PHE A 143 -1.04 -16.04 11.04
N PHE A 144 -1.55 -15.14 11.90
CA PHE A 144 -1.34 -15.25 13.35
C PHE A 144 -2.02 -16.48 13.96
N ILE A 145 -3.21 -16.86 13.48
CA ILE A 145 -3.88 -18.10 13.90
C ILE A 145 -3.05 -19.32 13.47
N GLY A 146 -2.53 -19.34 12.24
CA GLY A 146 -1.67 -20.41 11.75
C GLY A 146 -0.39 -20.56 12.56
N ILE A 147 0.22 -19.45 12.98
CA ILE A 147 1.37 -19.45 13.90
C ILE A 147 0.94 -19.94 15.30
N GLY A 148 -0.19 -19.50 15.81
CA GLY A 148 -0.71 -19.93 17.12
C GLY A 148 -0.90 -21.45 17.21
N LEU A 149 -1.47 -22.05 16.15
CA LEU A 149 -1.63 -23.51 16.04
C LEU A 149 -0.29 -24.24 15.95
N ARG A 150 0.73 -23.61 15.37
CA ARG A 150 2.08 -24.17 15.33
C ARG A 150 2.65 -24.38 16.74
N PHE A 151 2.40 -23.43 17.64
CA PHE A 151 2.84 -23.54 19.05
C PHE A 151 2.03 -24.57 19.84
N GLN A 152 0.81 -24.91 19.41
CA GLN A 152 -0.03 -25.94 20.01
C GLN A 152 0.24 -27.34 19.45
N THR A 153 1.37 -27.53 18.74
CA THR A 153 1.82 -28.77 18.09
C THR A 153 0.90 -29.36 17.02
N GLU A 154 -0.14 -28.64 16.60
CA GLU A 154 -0.99 -29.01 15.45
C GLU A 154 -0.36 -28.58 14.11
N VAL A 155 0.72 -29.27 13.73
CA VAL A 155 1.54 -28.91 12.55
C VAL A 155 0.76 -29.00 11.23
N GLU A 156 -0.11 -30.02 11.08
CA GLU A 156 -0.89 -30.21 9.85
C GLU A 156 -1.95 -29.11 9.66
N ALA A 157 -2.67 -28.76 10.73
CA ALA A 157 -3.65 -27.68 10.73
C ALA A 157 -2.98 -26.32 10.51
N SER A 158 -1.86 -26.07 11.20
CA SER A 158 -1.04 -24.86 11.03
C SER A 158 -0.57 -24.69 9.59
N ARG A 159 0.00 -25.75 8.98
CA ARG A 159 0.46 -25.74 7.59
C ARG A 159 -0.68 -25.43 6.62
N THR A 160 -1.85 -26.03 6.84
CA THR A 160 -3.04 -25.82 6.00
C THR A 160 -3.54 -24.38 6.09
N LEU A 161 -3.63 -23.83 7.30
CA LEU A 161 -4.06 -22.43 7.48
C LEU A 161 -3.06 -21.42 6.93
N LEU A 162 -1.75 -21.68 7.08
CA LEU A 162 -0.73 -20.83 6.47
C LEU A 162 -0.74 -20.91 4.95
N ALA A 163 -1.05 -22.07 4.36
CA ALA A 163 -1.26 -22.19 2.91
C ALA A 163 -2.48 -21.40 2.43
N ILE A 164 -3.58 -21.41 3.19
CA ILE A 164 -4.76 -20.58 2.90
C ILE A 164 -4.41 -19.10 3.04
N SER A 165 -3.69 -18.70 4.10
CA SER A 165 -3.20 -17.34 4.29
C SER A 165 -2.33 -16.89 3.10
N PHE A 166 -1.39 -17.73 2.65
CA PHE A 166 -0.58 -17.47 1.46
C PHE A 166 -1.43 -17.23 0.20
N MET A 167 -2.48 -18.02 -0.02
CA MET A 167 -3.39 -17.82 -1.15
C MET A 167 -4.10 -16.46 -1.09
N VAL A 168 -4.50 -16.00 0.10
CA VAL A 168 -5.07 -14.66 0.30
C VAL A 168 -4.05 -13.57 -0.01
N TYR A 169 -2.81 -13.71 0.47
CA TYR A 169 -1.72 -12.80 0.10
C TYR A 169 -1.44 -12.79 -1.41
N CYS A 170 -1.53 -13.93 -2.11
CA CYS A 170 -1.41 -13.93 -3.57
C CYS A 170 -2.49 -13.09 -4.26
N TRP A 171 -3.72 -13.06 -3.73
CA TRP A 171 -4.80 -12.24 -4.29
C TRP A 171 -4.45 -10.73 -4.24
N ARG A 172 -3.72 -10.27 -3.23
CA ARG A 172 -3.25 -8.88 -3.12
C ARG A 172 -2.41 -8.43 -4.32
N ILE A 173 -1.74 -9.35 -5.04
CA ILE A 173 -1.06 -9.04 -6.30
C ILE A 173 -2.02 -8.43 -7.33
N LEU A 174 -3.28 -8.90 -7.38
CA LEU A 174 -4.30 -8.33 -8.26
C LEU A 174 -4.57 -6.86 -7.92
N ASN A 175 -4.59 -6.50 -6.64
CA ASN A 175 -4.76 -5.10 -6.23
C ASN A 175 -3.59 -4.22 -6.68
N ILE A 176 -2.36 -4.73 -6.60
CA ILE A 176 -1.18 -4.02 -7.10
C ILE A 176 -1.27 -3.81 -8.62
N PHE A 177 -1.75 -4.81 -9.37
CA PHE A 177 -1.96 -4.68 -10.81
C PHE A 177 -3.12 -3.76 -11.21
N LEU A 178 -4.07 -3.46 -10.29
CA LEU A 178 -5.12 -2.47 -10.56
C LEU A 178 -4.57 -1.07 -10.81
N VAL A 179 -3.42 -0.74 -10.22
CA VAL A 179 -2.77 0.56 -10.38
C VAL A 179 -2.04 0.68 -11.73
N HIS A 180 -1.73 -0.44 -12.39
CA HIS A 180 -0.99 -0.43 -13.64
C HIS A 180 -1.87 0.06 -14.80
N GLU A 181 -1.41 1.07 -15.54
CA GLU A 181 -2.17 1.77 -16.58
C GLU A 181 -2.82 0.84 -17.63
N ALA A 182 -2.09 -0.17 -18.10
CA ALA A 182 -2.60 -1.09 -19.12
C ALA A 182 -3.42 -2.29 -18.58
N LEU A 183 -3.25 -2.66 -17.31
CA LEU A 183 -3.81 -3.90 -16.74
C LEU A 183 -4.99 -3.63 -15.82
N GLY A 184 -5.01 -2.49 -15.13
CA GLY A 184 -6.09 -2.08 -14.25
C GLY A 184 -7.46 -2.07 -14.93
N PRO A 185 -7.65 -1.39 -16.08
CA PRO A 185 -8.93 -1.39 -16.78
C PRO A 185 -9.39 -2.80 -17.17
N LYS A 186 -8.46 -3.68 -17.56
CA LYS A 186 -8.78 -5.07 -17.93
C LYS A 186 -9.24 -5.89 -16.73
N LEU A 187 -8.55 -5.77 -15.59
CA LEU A 187 -8.95 -6.43 -14.34
C LEU A 187 -10.33 -5.96 -13.85
N ILE A 188 -10.61 -4.66 -13.96
CA ILE A 188 -11.93 -4.09 -13.61
C ILE A 188 -13.02 -4.64 -14.53
N MET A 189 -12.75 -4.78 -15.84
CA MET A 189 -13.68 -5.41 -16.78
C MET A 189 -13.96 -6.86 -16.41
N VAL A 190 -12.93 -7.66 -16.12
CA VAL A 190 -13.10 -9.06 -15.67
C VAL A 190 -13.94 -9.13 -14.40
N GLY A 191 -13.70 -8.25 -13.42
CA GLY A 191 -14.50 -8.19 -12.20
C GLY A 191 -15.99 -7.90 -12.45
N LYS A 192 -16.32 -7.10 -13.47
CA LYS A 192 -17.70 -6.88 -13.89
C LYS A 192 -18.29 -8.11 -14.56
N MET A 193 -17.53 -8.78 -15.42
CA MET A 193 -17.96 -10.00 -16.11
C MET A 193 -18.26 -11.16 -15.16
N ILE A 194 -17.53 -11.27 -14.04
CA ILE A 194 -17.78 -12.32 -13.04
C ILE A 194 -19.20 -12.23 -12.48
N LYS A 195 -19.75 -11.02 -12.30
CA LYS A 195 -21.13 -10.86 -11.82
C LYS A 195 -22.14 -11.45 -12.79
N ASP A 196 -21.93 -11.25 -14.08
CA ASP A 196 -22.79 -11.82 -15.13
C ASP A 196 -22.62 -13.34 -15.22
N MET A 197 -21.38 -13.85 -15.08
CA MET A 197 -21.10 -15.29 -15.04
C MET A 197 -21.74 -15.99 -13.84
N LEU A 198 -21.79 -15.35 -12.67
CA LEU A 198 -22.45 -15.90 -11.49
C LEU A 198 -23.95 -16.06 -11.69
N PHE A 199 -24.60 -15.11 -12.36
CA PHE A 199 -26.02 -15.22 -12.71
C PHE A 199 -26.26 -16.41 -13.65
N PHE A 200 -25.41 -16.58 -14.65
CA PHE A 200 -25.47 -17.73 -15.56
C PHE A 200 -25.27 -19.06 -14.81
N LEU A 201 -24.29 -19.13 -13.92
CA LEU A 201 -24.01 -20.33 -13.11
C LEU A 201 -25.19 -20.70 -12.21
N PHE A 202 -25.90 -19.71 -11.66
CA PHE A 202 -27.09 -19.95 -10.84
C PHE A 202 -28.20 -20.67 -11.61
N ILE A 203 -28.49 -20.23 -12.83
CA ILE A 203 -29.47 -20.90 -13.70
C ILE A 203 -29.00 -22.32 -14.04
N LEU A 204 -27.71 -22.50 -14.34
CA LEU A 204 -27.13 -23.82 -14.63
C LEU A 204 -27.31 -24.78 -13.45
N ILE A 205 -27.09 -24.32 -12.22
CA ILE A 205 -27.26 -25.14 -11.01
C ILE A 205 -28.71 -25.60 -10.86
N ILE A 206 -29.70 -24.75 -11.15
CA ILE A 206 -31.12 -25.15 -11.09
C ILE A 206 -31.42 -26.31 -12.04
N PHE A 207 -30.93 -26.22 -13.28
CA PHE A 207 -31.08 -27.31 -14.26
C PHE A 207 -30.35 -28.58 -13.83
N LEU A 208 -29.11 -28.44 -13.34
CA LEU A 208 -28.28 -29.56 -12.89
C LEU A 208 -28.94 -30.32 -11.73
N VAL A 209 -29.46 -29.59 -10.74
CA VAL A 209 -30.15 -30.17 -9.58
C VAL A 209 -31.45 -30.85 -10.01
N SER A 210 -32.26 -30.21 -10.86
CA SER A 210 -33.52 -30.78 -11.35
C SER A 210 -33.29 -32.11 -12.09
N TYR A 211 -32.30 -32.13 -12.98
CA TYR A 211 -31.90 -33.33 -13.69
C TYR A 211 -31.36 -34.41 -12.74
N GLY A 212 -30.49 -34.02 -11.79
CA GLY A 212 -29.94 -34.94 -10.79
C GLY A 212 -31.02 -35.64 -9.96
N VAL A 213 -32.05 -34.92 -9.52
CA VAL A 213 -33.18 -35.48 -8.77
C VAL A 213 -34.00 -36.44 -9.64
N ALA A 214 -34.34 -36.04 -10.86
CA ALA A 214 -35.13 -36.88 -11.77
C ALA A 214 -34.39 -38.19 -12.10
N SER A 215 -33.08 -38.11 -12.36
CA SER A 215 -32.26 -39.29 -12.65
C SER A 215 -32.15 -40.24 -11.46
N GLN A 216 -32.03 -39.72 -10.23
CA GLN A 216 -31.96 -40.55 -9.02
C GLN A 216 -33.32 -41.15 -8.63
N ALA A 217 -34.44 -40.52 -9.01
CA ALA A 217 -35.78 -41.04 -8.73
C ALA A 217 -36.18 -42.21 -9.66
N ILE A 218 -35.55 -42.33 -10.83
CA ILE A 218 -35.83 -43.38 -11.81
C ILE A 218 -34.98 -44.64 -11.57
N LEU A 219 -33.82 -44.48 -10.92
CA LEU A 219 -32.86 -45.54 -10.59
C LEU A 219 -33.26 -46.28 -9.31
#